data_AF-A0A4R8H190-F1
#
_entry.id   AF-A0A4R8H190-F1
#
_cell.length_a   1.000
_cell.length_b   1.000
_cell.length_c   1.000
_cell.angle_alpha   90.00
_cell.angle_beta   90.00
_cell.angle_gamma   90.00
#
_symmetry.space_group_name_H-M   'P 1'
#
loop_
_entity.id
_entity.type
_entity.pdbx_description
1 polymer ?
#
loop_
_entity_poly.entity_id
_entity_poly.type
_entity_poly.pdbx_seq_one_letter_code
_entity_poly.pdbx_strand_id
1 'polypeptide(L)'
;MKEEGFTLIEILIAITITGIILGSVFTSLDLGFSTWERSDTNNKYEQEWRVAASFLRRDLHKLFISSLYQKNKLQGNYQSISGILLEDGSLKEFTYFYDSNNNSLVRKLKNLKTDEVIEEIEFFKTFNLKGVEFHFYDTKDQFWKDSWSYQKEERLPIAVKLEVELEKVNFAPLIVEIYLGQEY
;
A
#
# COMPACT_ATOMS: atom_id res chain seq x y z
N MET A 1 -6.85 -35.03 68.59
CA MET A 1 -6.86 -34.36 67.26
C MET A 1 -7.41 -35.38 66.28
N LYS A 2 -8.58 -35.13 65.66
CA LYS A 2 -9.08 -35.98 64.58
C LYS A 2 -8.51 -35.42 63.28
N GLU A 3 -7.72 -36.23 62.58
CA GLU A 3 -7.38 -35.92 61.20
C GLU A 3 -8.57 -36.31 60.32
N GLU A 4 -9.21 -35.30 59.74
CA GLU A 4 -10.26 -35.50 58.74
C GLU A 4 -9.58 -35.78 57.40
N GLY A 5 -9.58 -37.04 56.99
CA GLY A 5 -9.10 -37.43 55.66
C GLY A 5 -10.06 -36.97 54.58
N PHE A 6 -9.52 -36.46 53.47
CA PHE A 6 -10.30 -36.05 52.30
C PHE A 6 -11.16 -37.21 51.79
N THR A 7 -12.41 -36.91 51.46
CA THR A 7 -13.32 -37.91 50.91
C THR A 7 -13.00 -38.14 49.43
N LEU A 8 -13.22 -39.36 48.93
CA LEU A 8 -12.93 -39.72 47.54
C LEU A 8 -13.71 -38.85 46.54
N ILE A 9 -14.91 -38.40 46.94
CA ILE A 9 -15.76 -37.50 46.15
C ILE A 9 -15.17 -36.10 46.04
N GLU A 10 -14.51 -35.62 47.08
CA GLU A 10 -13.91 -34.28 47.13
C GLU A 10 -12.70 -34.16 46.21
N ILE A 11 -11.87 -35.21 46.16
CA ILE A 11 -10.78 -35.32 45.18
C ILE A 11 -11.33 -35.37 43.76
N LEU A 12 -12.43 -36.10 43.52
CA LEU A 12 -13.04 -36.21 42.20
C LEU A 12 -13.64 -34.87 41.73
N ILE A 13 -14.29 -34.12 42.63
CA ILE A 13 -14.78 -32.77 42.36
C ILE A 13 -13.61 -31.83 42.07
N ALA A 14 -12.55 -31.86 42.88
CA ALA A 14 -11.38 -30.99 42.70
C ALA A 14 -10.70 -31.22 41.34
N ILE A 15 -10.52 -32.48 40.94
CA ILE A 15 -9.94 -32.83 39.63
C ILE A 15 -10.85 -32.38 38.49
N THR A 16 -12.17 -32.53 38.65
CA THR A 16 -13.15 -32.13 37.62
C THR A 16 -13.14 -30.62 37.42
N ILE A 17 -13.19 -29.84 38.51
CA ILE A 17 -13.13 -28.38 38.46
C ILE A 17 -11.80 -27.93 37.86
N THR A 18 -10.69 -28.54 38.27
CA THR A 18 -9.35 -28.23 37.74
C THR A 18 -9.28 -28.48 36.23
N GLY A 19 -9.82 -29.61 35.75
CA GLY A 19 -9.88 -29.92 34.32
C GLY A 19 -10.70 -28.90 33.53
N ILE A 20 -11.84 -28.47 34.06
CA ILE A 20 -12.68 -27.44 33.44
C ILE A 20 -11.93 -26.10 33.37
N ILE A 21 -11.28 -25.69 34.45
CA ILE A 21 -10.51 -24.44 34.51
C ILE A 21 -9.37 -24.48 33.49
N LEU A 22 -8.56 -25.53 33.50
CA LEU A 22 -7.43 -25.67 32.57
C LEU A 22 -7.89 -25.70 31.11
N GLY A 23 -8.99 -26.41 30.82
CA GLY A 23 -9.58 -26.43 29.47
C GLY A 23 -10.02 -25.02 29.02
N SER A 24 -10.71 -24.29 29.88
CA SER A 24 -11.16 -22.92 29.57
C SER A 24 -10.00 -21.95 29.32
N VAL A 25 -8.93 -22.06 30.11
CA VAL A 25 -7.72 -21.24 29.97
C VAL A 25 -7.02 -21.58 28.65
N PHE A 26 -6.87 -22.87 28.36
CA PHE A 26 -6.22 -23.34 27.13
C PHE A 26 -6.99 -22.85 25.88
N THR A 27 -8.31 -23.02 25.85
CA THR A 27 -9.14 -22.53 24.73
C THR A 27 -9.07 -21.02 24.57
N SER A 28 -9.04 -20.27 25.68
CA SER A 28 -8.95 -18.80 25.62
C SER A 28 -7.60 -18.33 25.07
N LEU A 29 -6.51 -19.01 25.44
CA LEU A 29 -5.17 -18.72 24.92
C LEU A 29 -5.05 -19.05 23.44
N ASP A 30 -5.54 -20.21 23.00
CA ASP A 30 -5.53 -20.63 21.59
C ASP A 30 -6.35 -19.67 20.71
N LEU A 31 -7.52 -19.23 21.20
CA LEU A 31 -8.34 -18.22 20.52
C LEU A 31 -7.59 -16.88 20.42
N GLY A 32 -6.90 -16.48 21.49
CA GLY A 32 -6.09 -15.27 21.52
C GLY A 32 -4.95 -15.28 20.50
N PHE A 33 -4.17 -16.36 20.46
CA PHE A 33 -3.04 -16.50 19.53
C PHE A 33 -3.50 -16.52 18.07
N SER A 34 -4.54 -17.30 17.75
CA SER A 34 -5.08 -17.37 16.39
C SER A 34 -5.71 -16.05 15.92
N THR A 35 -6.25 -15.26 16.84
CA THR A 35 -6.76 -13.91 16.53
C THR A 35 -5.61 -12.93 16.28
N TRP A 36 -4.54 -13.00 17.07
CA TRP A 36 -3.37 -12.15 16.91
C TRP A 36 -2.64 -12.40 15.58
N GLU A 37 -2.47 -13.67 15.19
CA GLU A 37 -1.80 -14.04 13.93
C GLU A 37 -2.60 -13.55 12.69
N ARG A 38 -3.93 -13.66 12.74
CA ARG A 38 -4.83 -13.11 11.70
C ARG A 38 -4.82 -11.58 11.68
N SER A 39 -4.70 -10.93 12.84
CA SER A 39 -4.60 -9.48 12.94
C SER A 39 -3.29 -8.96 12.38
N ASP A 40 -2.16 -9.61 12.68
CA ASP A 40 -0.83 -9.16 12.25
C ASP A 40 -0.65 -9.21 10.72
N THR A 41 -1.10 -10.31 10.10
CA THR A 41 -1.10 -10.45 8.64
C THR A 41 -1.98 -9.41 7.96
N ASN A 42 -3.15 -9.11 8.52
CA ASN A 42 -4.00 -8.07 7.97
C ASN A 42 -3.41 -6.66 8.13
N ASN A 43 -2.77 -6.41 9.26
CA ASN A 43 -2.20 -5.11 9.57
C ASN A 43 -1.00 -4.78 8.66
N LYS A 44 -0.18 -5.78 8.32
CA LYS A 44 1.01 -5.60 7.46
C LYS A 44 0.66 -5.10 6.06
N TYR A 45 -0.33 -5.69 5.39
CA TYR A 45 -0.69 -5.25 4.03
C TYR A 45 -1.26 -3.82 4.03
N GLU A 46 -2.07 -3.47 5.04
CA GLU A 46 -2.65 -2.13 5.11
C GLU A 46 -1.58 -1.07 5.39
N GLN A 47 -0.58 -1.43 6.19
CA GLN A 47 0.57 -0.56 6.43
C GLN A 47 1.33 -0.30 5.14
N GLU A 48 1.65 -1.34 4.36
CA GLU A 48 2.30 -1.16 3.05
C GLU A 48 1.46 -0.33 2.08
N TRP A 49 0.14 -0.57 2.02
CA TRP A 49 -0.77 0.25 1.22
C TRP A 49 -0.77 1.72 1.62
N ARG A 50 -0.81 2.02 2.93
CA ARG A 50 -0.72 3.40 3.43
C ARG A 50 0.61 4.06 3.05
N VAL A 51 1.72 3.31 3.10
CA VAL A 51 3.03 3.82 2.71
C VAL A 51 3.08 4.09 1.21
N ALA A 52 2.73 3.11 0.37
CA ALA A 52 2.68 3.27 -1.09
C ALA A 52 1.80 4.45 -1.51
N ALA A 53 0.62 4.58 -0.91
CA ALA A 53 -0.31 5.68 -1.14
C ALA A 53 0.28 7.05 -0.73
N SER A 54 1.01 7.10 0.39
CA SER A 54 1.69 8.31 0.86
C SER A 54 2.78 8.75 -0.10
N PHE A 55 3.60 7.81 -0.60
CA PHE A 55 4.62 8.08 -1.60
C PHE A 55 4.01 8.61 -2.90
N LEU A 56 2.98 7.94 -3.44
CA LEU A 56 2.35 8.37 -4.69
C LEU A 56 1.71 9.76 -4.55
N ARG A 57 0.97 10.01 -3.46
CA ARG A 57 0.40 11.34 -3.17
C ARG A 57 1.47 12.42 -3.12
N ARG A 58 2.55 12.15 -2.40
CA ARG A 58 3.64 13.11 -2.24
C ARG A 58 4.32 13.43 -3.58
N ASP A 59 4.57 12.44 -4.40
CA ASP A 59 5.23 12.64 -5.70
C ASP A 59 4.32 13.40 -6.67
N LEU A 60 3.03 13.04 -6.72
CA LEU A 60 2.04 13.73 -7.56
C LEU A 60 1.83 15.19 -7.13
N HIS A 61 1.87 15.50 -5.83
CA HIS A 61 1.81 16.88 -5.34
C HIS A 61 3.09 17.68 -5.61
N LYS A 62 4.23 17.01 -5.79
CA LYS A 62 5.52 17.66 -6.13
C LYS A 62 5.77 17.74 -7.63
N LEU A 63 4.76 17.44 -8.45
CA LEU A 63 4.86 17.49 -9.90
C LEU A 63 5.36 18.86 -10.35
N PHE A 64 6.49 18.85 -11.05
CA PHE A 64 7.06 20.04 -11.63
C PHE A 64 6.61 20.17 -13.08
N ILE A 65 6.00 21.30 -13.41
CA ILE A 65 5.55 21.63 -14.76
C ILE A 65 6.08 23.00 -15.12
N SER A 66 6.80 23.06 -16.23
CA SER A 66 7.28 24.32 -16.78
C SER A 66 7.04 24.36 -18.28
N SER A 67 6.48 25.47 -18.76
CA SER A 67 6.36 25.75 -20.19
C SER A 67 7.72 25.81 -20.89
N LEU A 68 8.78 26.12 -20.14
CA LEU A 68 10.16 26.21 -20.61
C LEU A 68 10.85 24.83 -20.68
N TYR A 69 10.30 23.80 -20.03
CA TYR A 69 10.86 22.46 -19.99
C TYR A 69 9.86 21.44 -20.56
N GLN A 70 9.72 21.42 -21.89
CA GLN A 70 8.69 20.64 -22.58
C GLN A 70 8.97 19.14 -22.66
N LYS A 71 10.22 18.72 -22.42
CA LYS A 71 10.69 17.35 -22.67
C LYS A 71 10.05 16.30 -21.76
N ASN A 72 9.72 16.64 -20.52
CA ASN A 72 9.31 15.66 -19.52
C ASN A 72 8.11 16.17 -18.73
N LYS A 73 6.95 15.78 -19.22
CA LYS A 73 5.66 16.05 -18.62
C LYS A 73 5.05 14.71 -18.24
N LEU A 74 4.07 14.72 -17.34
CA LEU A 74 3.45 13.49 -16.83
C LEU A 74 3.01 12.57 -17.99
N GLN A 75 3.42 11.31 -17.88
CA GLN A 75 3.05 10.27 -18.82
C GLN A 75 2.77 8.98 -18.06
N GLY A 76 1.89 8.15 -18.60
CA GLY A 76 1.59 6.86 -18.02
C GLY A 76 0.71 6.02 -18.92
N ASN A 77 0.71 4.73 -18.61
CA ASN A 77 -0.17 3.73 -19.17
C ASN A 77 -0.76 2.92 -18.02
N TYR A 78 -1.45 1.83 -18.35
CA TYR A 78 -2.12 0.99 -17.39
C TYR A 78 -1.19 0.40 -16.31
N GLN A 79 0.10 0.21 -16.59
CA GLN A 79 1.04 -0.45 -15.69
C GLN A 79 2.12 0.48 -15.14
N SER A 80 2.20 1.72 -15.62
CA SER A 80 3.22 2.66 -15.18
C SER A 80 2.79 4.12 -15.26
N ILE A 81 3.40 4.92 -14.40
CA ILE A 81 3.29 6.38 -14.42
C ILE A 81 4.65 6.97 -14.13
N SER A 82 5.04 7.98 -14.89
CA SER A 82 6.25 8.75 -14.65
C SER A 82 6.02 10.25 -14.77
N GLY A 83 6.85 10.99 -14.07
CA GLY A 83 6.81 12.45 -14.05
C GLY A 83 8.05 13.04 -13.42
N ILE A 84 8.19 14.35 -13.53
CA ILE A 84 9.26 15.09 -12.87
C ILE A 84 8.74 15.70 -11.59
N LEU A 85 9.57 15.64 -10.56
CA LEU A 85 9.44 16.42 -9.35
C LEU A 85 10.61 17.39 -9.17
N LEU A 86 10.34 18.52 -8.53
CA LEU A 86 11.36 19.47 -8.11
C LEU A 86 11.54 19.32 -6.59
N GLU A 87 12.72 18.90 -6.18
CA GLU A 87 13.05 18.68 -4.77
C GLU A 87 14.49 19.07 -4.50
N ASP A 88 14.71 19.84 -3.43
CA ASP A 88 16.03 20.36 -3.02
C ASP A 88 16.75 21.15 -4.12
N GLY A 89 15.99 21.86 -4.97
CA GLY A 89 16.53 22.60 -6.12
C GLY A 89 17.03 21.72 -7.27
N SER A 90 16.80 20.41 -7.21
CA SER A 90 17.14 19.44 -8.24
C SER A 90 15.88 18.85 -8.89
N LEU A 91 15.93 18.63 -10.20
CA LEU A 91 14.89 17.89 -10.91
C LEU A 91 15.17 16.40 -10.77
N LYS A 92 14.16 15.66 -10.31
CA LYS A 92 14.20 14.21 -10.21
C LYS A 92 13.05 13.64 -11.02
N GLU A 93 13.25 12.47 -11.60
CA GLU A 93 12.21 11.70 -12.28
C GLU A 93 11.72 10.60 -11.35
N PHE A 94 10.42 10.57 -11.09
CA PHE A 94 9.79 9.43 -10.44
C PHE A 94 9.16 8.53 -11.50
N THR A 95 9.25 7.22 -11.27
CA THR A 95 8.59 6.21 -12.08
C THR A 95 8.00 5.16 -11.17
N TYR A 96 6.69 4.96 -11.26
CA TYR A 96 6.02 3.80 -10.70
C TYR A 96 5.75 2.82 -11.82
N PHE A 97 6.01 1.54 -11.60
CA PHE A 97 5.65 0.50 -12.54
C PHE A 97 5.41 -0.83 -11.82
N TYR A 98 4.59 -1.67 -12.42
CA TYR A 98 4.42 -3.05 -12.00
C TYR A 98 5.58 -3.91 -12.51
N ASP A 99 6.33 -4.54 -11.61
CA ASP A 99 7.34 -5.52 -11.96
C ASP A 99 6.72 -6.93 -11.90
N SER A 100 6.40 -7.47 -13.07
CA SER A 100 5.82 -8.81 -13.19
C SER A 100 6.75 -9.93 -12.75
N ASN A 101 8.07 -9.71 -12.72
CA ASN A 101 9.03 -10.74 -12.32
C ASN A 101 9.04 -10.92 -10.80
N ASN A 102 9.00 -9.80 -10.07
CA ASN A 102 9.01 -9.77 -8.61
C ASN A 102 7.61 -9.65 -8.01
N ASN A 103 6.59 -9.56 -8.85
CA ASN A 103 5.20 -9.38 -8.47
C ASN A 103 4.98 -8.21 -7.50
N SER A 104 5.65 -7.09 -7.77
CA SER A 104 5.72 -5.94 -6.87
C SER A 104 5.43 -4.63 -7.59
N LEU A 105 4.93 -3.64 -6.84
CA LEU A 105 4.86 -2.27 -7.32
C LEU A 105 6.17 -1.59 -7.01
N VAL A 106 6.89 -1.14 -8.03
CA VAL A 106 8.20 -0.52 -7.86
C VAL A 106 8.10 0.98 -8.07
N ARG A 107 8.66 1.75 -7.15
CA ARG A 107 8.92 3.18 -7.30
C ARG A 107 10.42 3.41 -7.47
N LYS A 108 10.80 4.03 -8.58
CA LYS A 108 12.17 4.50 -8.84
C LYS A 108 12.20 6.01 -8.83
N LEU A 109 13.21 6.58 -8.18
CA LEU A 109 13.52 8.00 -8.19
C LEU A 109 14.93 8.19 -8.76
N LYS A 110 15.04 8.95 -9.83
CA LYS A 110 16.31 9.22 -10.52
C LYS A 110 16.63 10.69 -10.53
N ASN A 111 17.91 11.03 -10.44
CA ASN A 111 18.34 12.39 -10.74
C ASN A 111 18.22 12.62 -12.25
N LEU A 112 17.48 13.67 -12.65
CA LEU A 112 17.24 13.90 -14.07
C LEU A 112 18.50 14.33 -14.84
N LYS A 113 19.49 14.92 -14.17
CA LYS A 113 20.73 15.38 -14.80
C LYS A 113 21.77 14.28 -14.94
N THR A 114 21.93 13.44 -13.91
CA THR A 114 22.97 12.40 -13.88
C THR A 114 22.47 11.02 -14.29
N ASP A 115 21.14 10.83 -14.37
CA ASP A 115 20.46 9.53 -14.56
C ASP A 115 20.78 8.50 -13.46
N GLU A 116 21.36 8.95 -12.35
CA GLU A 116 21.64 8.11 -11.18
C GLU A 116 20.35 7.80 -10.43
N VAL A 117 20.16 6.52 -10.07
CA VAL A 117 19.07 6.09 -9.20
C VAL A 117 19.38 6.57 -7.78
N ILE A 118 18.53 7.44 -7.27
CA ILE A 118 18.61 8.00 -5.92
C ILE A 118 17.94 7.03 -4.94
N GLU A 119 16.79 6.50 -5.31
CA GLU A 119 15.96 5.67 -4.45
C GLU A 119 15.16 4.67 -5.30
N GLU A 120 15.10 3.43 -4.83
CA GLU A 120 14.25 2.38 -5.39
C GLU A 120 13.55 1.67 -4.25
N ILE A 121 12.22 1.66 -4.28
CA ILE A 121 11.39 1.03 -3.27
C ILE A 121 10.47 0.03 -3.97
N GLU A 122 10.45 -1.19 -3.46
CA GLU A 122 9.49 -2.21 -3.85
C GLU A 122 8.38 -2.28 -2.78
N PHE A 123 7.14 -2.13 -3.20
CA PHE A 123 5.96 -2.34 -2.39
C PHE A 123 5.33 -3.69 -2.70
N PHE A 124 4.69 -4.28 -1.70
CA PHE A 124 3.97 -5.55 -1.80
C PHE A 124 4.82 -6.76 -2.12
N LYS A 125 6.15 -6.70 -1.95
CA LYS A 125 7.08 -7.78 -2.30
C LYS A 125 6.77 -9.12 -1.61
N THR A 126 6.27 -9.07 -0.37
CA THR A 126 5.91 -10.27 0.39
C THR A 126 4.49 -10.75 0.10
N PHE A 127 3.74 -10.02 -0.73
CA PHE A 127 2.36 -10.31 -1.07
C PHE A 127 2.24 -10.79 -2.51
N ASN A 128 1.25 -11.64 -2.78
CA ASN A 128 1.01 -12.13 -4.13
C ASN A 128 0.04 -11.17 -4.84
N LEU A 129 0.61 -10.16 -5.51
CA LEU A 129 -0.14 -9.26 -6.39
C LEU A 129 -0.69 -10.04 -7.59
N LYS A 130 -1.87 -9.65 -8.07
CA LYS A 130 -2.44 -10.10 -9.35
C LYS A 130 -2.27 -9.04 -10.43
N GLY A 131 -2.36 -7.78 -10.03
CA GLY A 131 -2.29 -6.65 -10.93
C GLY A 131 -2.10 -5.34 -10.18
N VAL A 132 -1.47 -4.39 -10.87
CA VAL A 132 -1.35 -3.00 -10.46
C VAL A 132 -1.69 -2.15 -11.66
N GLU A 133 -2.66 -1.26 -11.48
CA GLU A 133 -3.32 -0.58 -12.58
C GLU A 133 -3.40 0.92 -12.32
N PHE A 134 -3.00 1.71 -13.32
CA PHE A 134 -3.06 3.17 -13.29
C PHE A 134 -4.10 3.67 -14.28
N HIS A 135 -4.93 4.58 -13.78
CA HIS A 135 -5.99 5.22 -14.55
C HIS A 135 -5.93 6.73 -14.35
N PHE A 136 -6.32 7.49 -15.36
CA PHE A 136 -6.16 8.94 -15.42
C PHE A 136 -7.51 9.59 -15.70
N TYR A 137 -8.00 10.44 -14.79
CA TYR A 137 -9.30 11.05 -14.97
C TYR A 137 -9.22 12.25 -15.91
N ASP A 138 -10.01 12.18 -16.98
CA ASP A 138 -10.13 13.22 -17.97
C ASP A 138 -11.34 14.14 -17.68
N THR A 139 -11.11 15.44 -17.50
CA THR A 139 -12.19 16.42 -17.37
C THR A 139 -12.94 16.79 -18.66
N LYS A 140 -12.30 16.67 -19.83
CA LYS A 140 -12.93 16.94 -21.13
C LYS A 140 -13.94 15.84 -21.46
N ASP A 141 -13.49 14.59 -21.31
CA ASP A 141 -14.30 13.44 -21.69
C ASP A 141 -15.10 12.87 -20.51
N GLN A 142 -14.82 13.31 -19.27
CA GLN A 142 -15.48 12.90 -18.03
C GLN A 142 -15.39 11.39 -17.72
N PHE A 143 -14.30 10.74 -18.14
CA PHE A 143 -14.06 9.31 -17.89
C PHE A 143 -12.60 9.01 -17.54
N TRP A 144 -12.38 7.83 -16.96
CA TRP A 144 -11.05 7.30 -16.64
C TRP A 144 -10.37 6.69 -17.86
N LYS A 145 -9.20 7.20 -18.24
CA LYS A 145 -8.35 6.67 -19.32
C LYS A 145 -7.27 5.76 -18.76
N ASP A 146 -6.95 4.69 -19.48
CA ASP A 146 -5.86 3.75 -19.16
C ASP A 146 -4.47 4.27 -19.56
N SER A 147 -4.41 5.44 -20.17
CA SER A 147 -3.16 6.07 -20.56
C SER A 147 -3.28 7.57 -20.54
N TRP A 148 -2.16 8.22 -20.25
CA TRP A 148 -2.04 9.66 -20.32
C TRP A 148 -0.71 10.06 -20.92
N SER A 149 -0.75 11.05 -21.79
CA SER A 149 0.45 11.73 -22.25
C SER A 149 0.14 13.21 -22.27
N TYR A 150 0.84 13.98 -21.43
CA TYR A 150 0.68 15.42 -21.46
C TYR A 150 0.96 15.97 -22.86
N GLN A 151 1.95 15.44 -23.59
CA GLN A 151 2.26 15.96 -24.94
C GLN A 151 1.06 15.90 -25.89
N LYS A 152 0.21 14.88 -25.74
CA LYS A 152 -1.01 14.71 -26.53
C LYS A 152 -2.19 15.51 -25.97
N GLU A 153 -2.37 15.50 -24.66
CA GLU A 153 -3.53 16.10 -23.99
C GLU A 153 -3.36 17.60 -23.70
N GLU A 154 -2.12 18.09 -23.77
CA GLU A 154 -1.64 19.44 -23.43
C GLU A 154 -2.00 19.90 -22.01
N ARG A 155 -2.32 18.95 -21.13
CA ARG A 155 -2.69 19.17 -19.73
C ARG A 155 -2.39 17.94 -18.88
N LEU A 156 -2.46 18.13 -17.57
CA LEU A 156 -2.48 17.04 -16.62
C LEU A 156 -3.87 16.40 -16.53
N PRO A 157 -3.96 15.12 -16.12
CA PRO A 157 -5.19 14.59 -15.59
C PRO A 157 -5.48 15.25 -14.24
N ILE A 158 -6.75 15.40 -13.87
CA ILE A 158 -7.08 15.99 -12.57
C ILE A 158 -6.92 15.02 -11.42
N ALA A 159 -6.92 13.72 -11.72
CA ALA A 159 -6.73 12.67 -10.73
C ALA A 159 -6.07 11.45 -11.37
N VAL A 160 -5.28 10.77 -10.57
CA VAL A 160 -4.70 9.46 -10.87
C VAL A 160 -5.34 8.46 -9.92
N LYS A 161 -5.81 7.35 -10.46
CA LYS A 161 -6.32 6.21 -9.70
C LYS A 161 -5.32 5.07 -9.80
N LEU A 162 -4.93 4.54 -8.66
CA LEU A 162 -4.11 3.34 -8.50
C LEU A 162 -5.00 2.22 -7.94
N GLU A 163 -5.10 1.14 -8.68
CA GLU A 163 -5.75 -0.10 -8.28
C GLU A 163 -4.69 -1.17 -8.07
N VAL A 164 -4.78 -1.88 -6.95
CA VAL A 164 -3.89 -2.99 -6.60
C VAL A 164 -4.78 -4.17 -6.25
N GLU A 165 -4.60 -5.28 -6.97
CA GLU A 165 -5.34 -6.51 -6.73
C GLU A 165 -4.43 -7.54 -6.07
N LEU A 166 -4.87 -8.10 -4.94
CA LEU A 166 -4.22 -9.24 -4.28
C LEU A 166 -5.04 -10.51 -4.52
N GLU A 167 -4.43 -11.67 -4.39
CA GLU A 167 -5.13 -12.95 -4.54
C GLU A 167 -6.40 -13.11 -3.68
N LYS A 168 -6.39 -12.56 -2.47
CA LYS A 168 -7.44 -12.79 -1.46
C LYS A 168 -8.07 -11.51 -0.90
N VAL A 169 -7.62 -10.34 -1.32
CA VAL A 169 -8.03 -9.03 -0.76
C VAL A 169 -8.15 -8.03 -1.91
N ASN A 170 -9.29 -7.32 -1.97
CA ASN A 170 -9.43 -6.16 -2.85
C ASN A 170 -9.30 -4.89 -2.03
N PHE A 171 -8.46 -3.97 -2.50
CA PHE A 171 -8.35 -2.64 -1.91
C PHE A 171 -9.40 -1.70 -2.49
N ALA A 172 -9.81 -0.74 -1.67
CA ALA A 172 -10.43 0.46 -2.23
C ALA A 172 -9.38 1.14 -3.14
N PRO A 173 -9.75 1.51 -4.38
CA PRO A 173 -8.85 2.21 -5.28
C PRO A 173 -8.31 3.48 -4.62
N LEU A 174 -7.01 3.72 -4.76
CA LEU A 174 -6.42 4.98 -4.33
C LEU A 174 -6.66 6.01 -5.42
N ILE A 175 -7.44 7.04 -5.12
CA ILE A 175 -7.58 8.21 -5.98
C ILE A 175 -6.74 9.34 -5.39
N VAL A 176 -5.86 9.91 -6.22
CA VAL A 176 -5.04 11.07 -5.88
C VAL A 176 -5.39 12.19 -6.85
N GLU A 177 -5.94 13.27 -6.32
CA GLU A 177 -6.18 14.49 -7.09
C GLU A 177 -4.86 15.23 -7.29
N ILE A 178 -4.66 15.77 -8.49
CA ILE A 178 -3.49 16.58 -8.82
C ILE A 178 -3.93 18.04 -8.80
N TYR A 179 -3.52 18.76 -7.75
CA TYR A 179 -3.73 20.20 -7.64
C TYR A 179 -2.48 20.95 -8.10
N LEU A 180 -2.66 21.90 -9.02
CA LEU A 180 -1.65 22.90 -9.32
C LEU A 180 -1.90 24.13 -8.43
N GLY A 181 -1.02 24.39 -7.46
CA GLY A 181 -1.02 25.61 -6.66
C GLY A 181 -1.50 25.44 -5.21
N GLN A 182 -0.69 24.78 -4.37
CA GLN A 182 -0.63 25.20 -2.98
C GLN A 182 0.26 26.44 -2.92
N GLU A 183 -0.37 27.62 -2.79
CA GLU A 183 0.34 28.79 -2.27
C GLU A 183 0.78 28.44 -0.84
N TYR A 184 2.10 28.29 -0.65
CA TYR A 184 2.74 28.29 0.68
C TYR A 184 3.12 29.72 1.07
#